data_AF-A0A965N8A6-F1
#
_entry.id   AF-A0A965N8A6-F1
#
_cell.length_a   1.000
_cell.length_b   1.000
_cell.length_c   1.000
_cell.angle_alpha   90.00
_cell.angle_beta   90.00
_cell.angle_gamma   90.00
#
_symmetry.space_group_name_H-M   'P 1'
#
loop_
_entity.id
_entity.type
_entity.pdbx_description
1 polymer ?
#
loop_
_entity_poly.entity_id
_entity_poly.type
_entity_poly.pdbx_seq_one_letter_code
_entity_poly.pdbx_strand_id
1 'polypeptide(L)'
;MSFERFSTSDVYIFEHVGGFIECCGCWFVDWDTEQFPQFKTPRKALEHLYRHTSAGHDIGNADVRIIKEYPDLDIEIQPYERSPEEEERIMAKLRAAFEQHPPQQFRDRSNGE
;
A
#
# COMPACT_ATOMS: atom_id res chain seq x y z
N MET A 1 0.20 -2.04 5.83
CA MET A 1 -1.02 -2.59 6.47
C MET A 1 -2.19 -1.67 6.11
N SER A 2 -3.43 -2.15 5.97
CA SER A 2 -4.58 -1.26 5.67
C SER A 2 -5.26 -0.78 6.95
N PHE A 3 -5.55 0.51 7.07
CA PHE A 3 -6.33 1.08 8.16
C PHE A 3 -7.82 0.79 7.98
N GLU A 4 -8.33 0.86 6.75
CA GLU A 4 -9.71 0.53 6.42
C GLU A 4 -9.82 0.06 4.95
N ARG A 5 -10.91 -0.63 4.56
CA ARG A 5 -11.14 -1.14 3.20
C ARG A 5 -12.56 -0.85 2.72
N PHE A 6 -12.76 -0.89 1.40
CA PHE A 6 -14.08 -0.75 0.76
C PHE A 6 -15.11 -1.83 1.15
N SER A 7 -14.67 -2.95 1.73
CA SER A 7 -15.60 -4.00 2.21
C SER A 7 -16.41 -3.59 3.43
N THR A 8 -15.94 -2.56 4.15
CA THR A 8 -16.41 -2.20 5.50
C THR A 8 -16.59 -0.70 5.68
N SER A 9 -16.27 0.10 4.66
CA SER A 9 -16.42 1.56 4.67
C SER A 9 -16.45 2.09 3.23
N ASP A 10 -16.66 3.40 3.08
CA ASP A 10 -16.60 4.10 1.79
C ASP A 10 -15.16 4.48 1.37
N VAL A 11 -14.15 4.11 2.17
CA VAL A 11 -12.73 4.44 1.91
C VAL A 11 -11.85 3.20 1.90
N TYR A 12 -10.76 3.27 1.13
CA TYR A 12 -9.66 2.31 1.23
C TYR A 12 -8.36 3.06 1.49
N ILE A 13 -7.90 3.02 2.74
CA ILE A 13 -6.73 3.77 3.20
C ILE A 13 -5.72 2.87 3.88
N PHE A 14 -4.45 3.00 3.49
CA PHE A 14 -3.39 2.11 3.95
C PHE A 14 -2.01 2.79 3.93
N GLU A 15 -1.08 2.27 4.73
CA GLU A 15 0.32 2.66 4.67
C GLU A 15 1.02 1.93 3.53
N HIS A 16 1.52 2.69 2.57
CA HIS A 16 2.23 2.22 1.39
C HIS A 16 3.73 2.05 1.69
N VAL A 17 4.36 1.04 1.07
CA VAL A 17 5.79 0.72 1.25
C VAL A 17 6.74 1.84 0.83
N GLY A 18 6.25 2.81 0.06
CA GLY A 18 6.97 4.01 -0.36
C GLY A 18 7.02 5.12 0.70
N GLY A 19 6.54 4.86 1.93
CA GLY A 19 6.63 5.80 3.04
C GLY A 19 5.58 6.91 2.94
N PHE A 20 4.31 6.53 2.86
CA PHE A 20 3.17 7.45 2.91
C PHE A 20 1.89 6.66 3.18
N ILE A 21 0.86 7.34 3.67
CA ILE A 21 -0.51 6.81 3.71
C ILE A 21 -1.20 7.19 2.40
N GLU A 22 -1.83 6.22 1.74
CA GLU A 22 -2.55 6.45 0.49
C GLU A 22 -4.04 6.19 0.69
N CYS A 23 -4.90 7.10 0.19
CA CYS A 23 -6.34 6.89 0.08
C CYS A 23 -6.67 6.37 -1.33
N CYS A 24 -6.59 5.07 -1.52
CA CYS A 24 -6.83 4.43 -2.80
C CYS A 24 -8.30 4.54 -3.21
N GLY A 25 -8.54 4.81 -4.49
CA GLY A 25 -9.88 4.98 -5.05
C GLY A 25 -10.64 6.16 -4.46
N CYS A 26 -9.94 7.24 -4.09
CA CYS A 26 -10.56 8.41 -3.46
C CYS A 26 -11.57 9.11 -4.40
N TRP A 27 -12.71 9.53 -3.85
CA TRP A 27 -13.70 10.35 -4.58
C TRP A 27 -13.26 11.79 -4.83
N PHE A 28 -12.26 12.28 -4.10
CA PHE A 28 -11.81 13.68 -4.17
C PHE A 28 -10.63 13.91 -5.12
N VAL A 29 -10.28 12.94 -5.97
CA VAL A 29 -9.28 13.10 -7.03
C VAL A 29 -9.92 13.05 -8.40
N ASP A 30 -9.28 13.70 -9.36
CA ASP A 30 -9.57 13.48 -10.77
C ASP A 30 -8.90 12.18 -11.24
N TRP A 31 -9.71 11.16 -11.52
CA TRP A 31 -9.25 9.81 -11.85
C TRP A 31 -8.49 9.73 -13.17
N ASP A 32 -8.68 10.69 -14.07
CA ASP A 32 -8.06 10.69 -15.39
C ASP A 32 -6.66 11.33 -15.38
N THR A 33 -6.34 12.11 -14.34
CA THR A 33 -5.17 12.99 -14.37
C THR A 33 -4.33 12.96 -13.09
N GLU A 34 -4.91 12.59 -11.96
CA GLU A 34 -4.26 12.67 -10.65
C GLU A 34 -3.96 11.28 -10.08
N GLN A 35 -2.83 11.18 -9.39
CA GLN A 35 -2.57 10.02 -8.54
C GLN A 35 -3.49 10.09 -7.32
N PHE A 36 -3.76 8.92 -6.72
CA PHE A 36 -4.50 8.88 -5.46
C PHE A 36 -3.80 9.74 -4.38
N PRO A 37 -4.53 10.32 -3.42
CA PRO A 37 -3.94 11.18 -2.41
C PRO A 37 -2.92 10.42 -1.56
N GLN A 38 -1.69 10.94 -1.53
CA GLN A 38 -0.57 10.39 -0.76
C GLN A 38 -0.13 11.38 0.33
N PHE A 39 -0.10 10.90 1.56
CA PHE A 39 0.16 11.71 2.75
C PHE A 39 1.45 11.26 3.43
N LYS A 40 2.41 12.19 3.53
CA LYS A 40 3.71 11.94 4.18
C LYS A 40 3.65 11.95 5.71
N THR A 41 2.57 12.46 6.30
CA THR A 41 2.36 12.47 7.74
C THR A 41 0.96 11.96 8.10
N PRO A 42 0.80 11.28 9.26
CA PRO A 42 -0.50 10.84 9.75
C PRO A 42 -1.52 11.98 9.88
N ARG A 43 -1.09 13.17 10.32
CA ARG A 43 -1.95 14.36 10.44
C ARG A 43 -2.64 14.70 9.12
N LYS A 44 -1.90 14.72 8.00
CA LYS A 44 -2.47 15.02 6.68
C LYS A 44 -3.47 13.96 6.22
N ALA A 45 -3.22 12.70 6.55
CA ALA A 45 -4.18 11.62 6.28
C ALA A 45 -5.48 11.80 7.08
N LEU A 46 -5.40 12.19 8.36
CA LEU A 46 -6.57 12.47 9.19
C LEU A 46 -7.36 13.67 8.69
N GLU A 47 -6.69 14.76 8.31
CA GLU A 47 -7.33 15.94 7.69
C GLU A 47 -8.10 15.55 6.42
N HIS A 48 -7.54 14.64 5.61
CA HIS A 48 -8.23 14.11 4.45
C HIS A 48 -9.44 13.24 4.83
N LEU A 49 -9.33 12.37 5.83
CA LEU A 49 -10.45 11.58 6.33
C LEU A 49 -11.59 12.46 6.86
N TYR A 50 -11.29 13.59 7.50
CA TYR A 50 -12.32 14.54 7.93
C TYR A 50 -13.08 15.17 6.75
N ARG A 51 -12.46 15.28 5.56
CA ARG A 51 -13.17 15.68 4.34
C ARG A 51 -14.16 14.60 3.90
N HIS A 52 -13.81 13.32 4.01
CA HIS A 52 -14.72 12.21 3.75
C HIS A 52 -15.91 12.24 4.72
N THR A 53 -15.66 12.36 6.03
CA THR A 53 -16.73 12.47 7.03
C THR A 53 -17.62 13.70 6.78
N SER A 54 -17.04 14.85 6.43
CA SER A 54 -17.79 16.07 6.13
C SER A 54 -18.66 15.95 4.88
N ALA A 55 -18.28 15.09 3.94
CA ALA A 55 -19.08 14.74 2.76
C ALA A 55 -20.13 13.64 3.04
N GLY A 56 -20.17 13.10 4.26
CA GLY A 56 -21.10 12.05 4.65
C GLY A 56 -20.65 10.62 4.31
N HIS A 57 -19.38 10.42 3.92
CA HIS A 57 -18.82 9.09 3.68
C HIS A 57 -18.49 8.40 5.01
N ASP A 58 -18.74 7.09 5.08
CA ASP A 58 -18.32 6.24 6.18
C ASP A 58 -16.82 5.94 6.08
N ILE A 59 -16.04 6.38 7.07
CA ILE A 59 -14.58 6.14 7.13
C ILE A 59 -14.21 4.90 7.95
N GLY A 60 -15.20 4.13 8.43
CA GLY A 60 -14.99 2.99 9.30
C GLY A 60 -14.20 3.37 10.55
N ASN A 61 -13.14 2.62 10.86
CA ASN A 61 -12.24 2.92 11.98
C ASN A 61 -10.88 3.48 11.54
N ALA A 62 -10.80 4.06 10.33
CA ALA A 62 -9.53 4.50 9.75
C ALA A 62 -8.79 5.50 10.66
N ASP A 63 -9.50 6.49 11.19
CA ASP A 63 -8.98 7.53 12.06
C ASP A 63 -8.45 6.97 13.39
N VAL A 64 -9.24 6.15 14.07
CA VAL A 64 -8.86 5.50 15.33
C VAL A 64 -7.62 4.64 15.15
N ARG A 65 -7.53 3.91 14.03
CA ARG A 65 -6.38 3.06 13.73
C ARG A 65 -5.13 3.86 13.40
N ILE A 66 -5.24 4.92 12.61
CA ILE A 66 -4.11 5.81 12.33
C ILE A 66 -3.56 6.42 13.63
N ILE A 67 -4.44 6.94 14.50
CA ILE A 67 -4.02 7.53 15.78
C ILE A 67 -3.35 6.50 16.69
N LYS A 68 -3.83 5.25 16.67
CA LYS A 68 -3.24 4.16 17.45
C LYS A 68 -1.87 3.73 16.92
N GLU A 69 -1.72 3.64 15.60
CA GLU A 69 -0.47 3.19 14.95
C GLU A 69 0.60 4.30 14.95
N TYR A 70 0.21 5.59 14.95
CA TYR A 70 1.10 6.74 15.02
C TYR A 70 0.84 7.62 16.24
N PRO A 71 1.59 7.43 17.35
CA PRO A 71 1.51 8.29 18.52
C PRO A 71 1.93 9.74 18.25
N ASP A 72 2.89 9.93 17.34
CA ASP A 72 3.27 11.23 16.80
C ASP A 72 2.64 11.40 15.42
N LEU A 73 1.69 12.34 15.29
CA LEU A 73 0.94 12.55 14.06
C LEU A 73 1.71 13.38 13.03
N ASP A 74 2.81 14.02 13.43
CA ASP A 74 3.64 14.87 12.58
C ASP A 74 4.91 14.15 12.11
N ILE A 75 5.10 12.90 12.53
CA ILE A 75 6.20 12.06 12.06
C ILE A 75 6.12 11.87 10.54
N GLU A 76 7.27 12.01 9.88
CA GLU A 76 7.38 11.69 8.46
C GLU A 76 7.50 10.17 8.28
N ILE A 77 6.59 9.62 7.48
CA ILE A 77 6.55 8.19 7.20
C ILE A 77 7.68 7.85 6.22
N GLN A 78 8.60 7.01 6.69
CA GLN A 78 9.76 6.60 5.89
C GLN A 78 9.41 5.42 4.99
N PRO A 79 10.02 5.33 3.79
CA PRO A 79 9.92 4.14 2.96
C PRO A 79 10.34 2.89 3.72
N TYR A 80 9.71 1.76 3.41
CA TYR A 80 10.11 0.48 3.95
C TYR A 80 11.45 0.06 3.33
N GLU A 81 12.48 -0.01 4.16
CA GLU A 81 13.80 -0.51 3.78
C GLU A 81 13.98 -1.94 4.32
N ARG A 82 14.36 -2.87 3.43
CA ARG A 82 14.68 -4.25 3.83
C ARG A 82 16.08 -4.30 4.42
N SER A 83 16.25 -5.08 5.47
CA SER A 83 17.59 -5.37 5.99
C SER A 83 18.39 -6.26 5.02
N PRO A 84 19.73 -6.14 4.97
CA PRO A 84 20.56 -7.00 4.12
C PRO A 84 20.37 -8.50 4.40
N GLU A 85 20.16 -8.86 5.67
CA GLU A 85 19.93 -10.25 6.10
C GLU A 85 18.61 -10.82 5.57
N GLU A 86 17.54 -10.00 5.58
CA GLU A 86 16.25 -10.41 5.02
C GLU A 86 16.32 -10.55 3.51
N GLU A 87 17.07 -9.68 2.83
CA GLU A 87 17.29 -9.75 1.39
C GLU A 87 18.04 -11.04 1.02
N GLU A 88 19.11 -11.37 1.74
CA GLU A 88 19.85 -12.62 1.56
C GLU A 88 18.94 -13.84 1.75
N ARG A 89 18.12 -13.84 2.81
CA ARG A 89 17.16 -14.91 3.09
C ARG A 89 16.12 -15.08 1.98
N ILE A 90 15.60 -13.97 1.44
CA ILE A 90 14.64 -14.01 0.32
C ILE A 90 15.31 -14.55 -0.95
N MET A 91 16.53 -14.08 -1.25
CA MET A 91 17.29 -14.54 -2.41
C MET A 91 17.65 -16.03 -2.31
N ALA A 92 18.01 -16.52 -1.12
CA ALA A 92 18.26 -17.93 -0.88
C ALA A 92 17.00 -18.77 -1.11
N LYS A 93 15.84 -18.32 -0.62
CA LYS A 93 14.54 -18.99 -0.88
C LYS A 93 14.19 -19.00 -2.37
N LEU A 94 14.40 -17.89 -3.07
CA LEU A 94 14.18 -17.80 -4.51
C LEU A 94 15.09 -18.77 -5.26
N ARG A 95 16.39 -18.82 -4.95
CA ARG A 95 17.32 -19.78 -5.56
C ARG A 95 16.90 -21.23 -5.34
N ALA A 96 16.54 -21.60 -4.11
CA ALA A 96 16.05 -22.94 -3.80
C ALA A 96 14.76 -23.29 -4.55
N ALA A 97 13.83 -22.34 -4.68
CA ALA A 97 12.61 -22.53 -5.47
C ALA A 97 12.90 -22.69 -6.97
N PHE A 98 13.86 -21.94 -7.52
CA PHE A 98 14.33 -22.09 -8.89
C PHE A 98 15.01 -23.44 -9.14
N GLU A 99 15.72 -23.99 -8.15
CA GLU A 99 16.30 -25.34 -8.26
C GLU A 99 15.24 -26.44 -8.24
N GLN A 100 14.21 -26.29 -7.39
CA GLN A 100 13.10 -27.26 -7.29
C GLN A 100 12.14 -27.17 -8.48
N HIS A 101 11.95 -25.97 -9.03
CA HIS A 101 11.08 -25.68 -10.15
C HIS A 101 11.86 -24.88 -11.19
N PRO A 102 12.79 -25.53 -11.92
CA PRO A 102 13.55 -24.85 -12.96
C PRO A 102 12.57 -24.23 -13.95
N PRO A 103 12.79 -22.97 -14.37
CA PRO A 103 11.92 -22.31 -15.32
C PRO A 103 11.83 -23.20 -16.56
N GLN A 104 10.61 -23.57 -16.94
CA GLN A 104 10.41 -24.32 -18.17
C GLN A 104 11.02 -23.49 -19.29
N GLN A 105 11.95 -24.07 -20.04
CA GLN A 105 12.37 -23.48 -21.30
C GLN A 105 11.09 -23.27 -22.10
N PHE A 106 10.75 -22.01 -22.37
CA PHE A 106 9.70 -21.67 -23.31
C PHE A 106 10.10 -22.27 -24.65
N ARG A 107 9.60 -23.48 -24.94
CA ARG A 107 9.71 -24.10 -26.25
C ARG A 107 8.72 -23.36 -27.13
N ASP A 108 9.23 -22.37 -27.84
CA ASP A 108 8.51 -21.77 -28.95
C ASP A 108 8.19 -22.88 -29.96
N ARG A 109 6.93 -23.31 -30.00
CA ARG A 109 6.43 -24.31 -30.94
C ARG A 109 6.20 -23.74 -32.34
N SER A 110 6.53 -22.47 -32.60
CA SER A 110 6.34 -21.83 -33.91
C SER A 110 7.46 -22.08 -34.92
N ASN A 111 8.61 -22.61 -34.50
CA ASN A 111 9.65 -23.09 -35.42
C ASN A 111 9.39 -24.57 -35.75
N GLY A 112 8.52 -24.80 -36.73
CA GLY A 112 8.09 -26.13 -37.15
C GLY A 112 9.22 -27.05 -37.61
N GLU A 113 9.25 -28.24 -37.03
CA GLU A 113 9.67 -29.50 -37.67
C GLU A 113 8.48 -30.46 -37.68
#